data_AF-A0A3D1SPA3-F1
#
_entry.id   AF-A0A3D1SPA3-F1
#
_cell.length_a   1.000
_cell.length_b   1.000
_cell.length_c   1.000
_cell.angle_alpha   90.00
_cell.angle_beta   90.00
_cell.angle_gamma   90.00
#
_symmetry.space_group_name_H-M   'P 1'
#
loop_
_entity.id
_entity.type
_entity.pdbx_description
1 polymer ?
#
loop_
_entity_poly.entity_id
_entity_poly.type
_entity_poly.pdbx_seq_one_letter_code
_entity_poly.pdbx_strand_id
1 'polypeptide(L)'
;MLLSRKHAIGLEVDLQASPAMLLAHIAARWDIEVLFGDGKEELGLDQYQLMSASAVVRFWTLAMLAYVFLEEERHRLQTQWQRPVTIGEAWREIQRRHRRYLLDWLHGQFQSGIEPDSLYELLSA
;
A
#
# COMPACT_ATOMS: atom_id res chain seq x y z
N MET A 1 37.86 20.85 30.59
CA MET A 1 36.58 21.53 30.88
C MET A 1 35.79 21.57 29.57
N LEU A 2 35.10 20.45 29.27
CA LEU A 2 33.63 20.33 29.33
C LEU A 2 32.96 21.15 28.21
N LEU A 3 32.77 20.55 27.02
CA LEU A 3 31.54 19.88 26.58
C LEU A 3 30.46 20.87 26.09
N SER A 4 30.27 20.93 24.77
CA SER A 4 28.95 20.67 24.19
C SER A 4 29.04 20.48 22.67
N ARG A 5 29.24 19.22 22.24
CA ARG A 5 28.70 18.77 20.96
C ARG A 5 27.18 18.72 21.15
N LYS A 6 26.45 19.65 20.55
CA LYS A 6 25.01 19.45 20.29
C LYS A 6 24.85 19.15 18.81
N HIS A 7 24.60 17.87 18.52
CA HIS A 7 23.99 17.44 17.27
C HIS A 7 22.64 18.13 17.17
N ALA A 8 22.55 19.16 16.33
CA ALA A 8 21.30 19.66 15.82
C ALA A 8 21.11 19.02 14.45
N ILE A 9 20.31 17.95 14.39
CA ILE A 9 19.66 17.53 13.14
C ILE A 9 18.60 18.61 12.89
N GLY A 10 19.05 19.75 12.39
CA GLY A 10 18.22 20.92 12.08
C GLY A 10 18.11 21.01 10.57
N LEU A 11 16.87 21.02 10.08
CA LEU A 11 16.53 21.37 8.71
C LEU A 11 17.38 22.54 8.20
N GLU A 12 18.32 22.27 7.30
CA GLU A 12 18.91 23.30 6.47
C GLU A 12 17.88 23.64 5.38
N VAL A 13 16.80 24.33 5.79
CA VAL A 13 16.04 25.11 4.82
C VAL A 13 17.01 26.17 4.36
N ASP A 14 17.52 26.00 3.15
CA ASP A 14 18.28 27.04 2.49
C ASP A 14 17.39 28.29 2.42
N LEU A 15 17.60 29.22 3.36
CA LEU A 15 16.87 30.49 3.45
C LEU A 15 17.15 31.38 2.24
N GLN A 16 18.08 30.99 1.36
CA GLN A 16 18.39 31.61 0.08
C GLN A 16 17.79 30.85 -1.12
N ALA A 17 17.03 29.77 -0.88
CA ALA A 17 16.44 28.98 -1.96
C ALA A 17 15.49 29.84 -2.80
N SER A 18 15.69 29.81 -4.12
CA SER A 18 14.77 30.45 -5.05
C SER A 18 13.37 29.81 -4.96
N PRO A 19 12.29 30.53 -5.32
CA PRO A 19 10.95 29.97 -5.37
C PRO A 19 10.84 28.67 -6.20
N ALA A 20 11.62 28.57 -7.28
CA ALA A 20 11.67 27.36 -8.12
C ALA A 20 12.31 26.16 -7.40
N MET A 21 13.36 26.39 -6.62
CA MET A 21 13.99 25.34 -5.80
C MET A 21 13.06 24.87 -4.68
N LEU A 22 12.37 25.80 -4.02
CA LEU A 22 11.34 25.47 -3.03
C LEU A 22 10.23 24.60 -3.62
N LEU A 23 9.73 24.95 -4.81
CA LEU A 23 8.73 24.13 -5.52
C LEU A 23 9.24 22.73 -5.84
N ALA A 24 10.49 22.61 -6.31
CA ALA A 24 11.09 21.31 -6.61
C ALA A 24 11.22 20.44 -5.34
N HIS A 25 11.64 21.03 -4.21
CA HIS A 25 11.74 20.31 -2.93
C HIS A 25 10.38 19.86 -2.41
N ILE A 26 9.36 20.73 -2.47
CA ILE A 26 8.01 20.38 -2.02
C ILE A 26 7.42 19.29 -2.92
N ALA A 27 7.59 19.40 -4.25
CA ALA A 27 7.12 18.39 -5.20
C ALA A 27 7.76 17.02 -4.95
N ALA A 28 9.07 16.97 -4.72
CA ALA A 28 9.78 15.71 -4.43
C ALA A 28 9.31 15.03 -3.12
N ARG A 29 8.81 15.81 -2.15
CA ARG A 29 8.27 15.29 -0.89
C ARG A 29 6.83 14.81 -1.02
N TRP A 30 6.08 15.36 -1.97
CA TRP A 30 4.65 15.07 -2.13
C TRP A 30 4.40 13.57 -2.36
N ASP A 31 5.22 12.93 -3.19
CA ASP A 31 5.11 11.49 -3.47
C ASP A 31 5.23 10.63 -2.19
N ILE A 32 6.08 11.07 -1.26
CA ILE A 32 6.23 10.42 0.05
C ILE A 32 4.96 10.62 0.89
N GLU A 33 4.40 11.82 0.91
CA GLU A 33 3.16 12.10 1.65
C GLU A 33 1.97 11.29 1.10
N VAL A 34 1.87 11.16 -0.23
CA VAL A 34 0.88 10.32 -0.90
C VAL A 34 1.05 8.86 -0.49
N LEU A 35 2.27 8.32 -0.57
CA LEU A 35 2.59 6.95 -0.13
C LEU A 35 2.14 6.68 1.32
N PHE A 36 2.45 7.59 2.26
CA PHE A 36 2.06 7.43 3.65
C PHE A 36 0.56 7.64 3.88
N GLY A 37 -0.11 8.48 3.08
CA GLY A 37 -1.56 8.65 3.11
C GLY A 37 -2.26 7.36 2.68
N ASP A 38 -1.98 6.91 1.46
CA ASP A 38 -2.53 5.69 0.88
C ASP A 38 -2.22 4.46 1.75
N GLY A 39 -0.99 4.34 2.24
CA GLY A 39 -0.58 3.21 3.06
C GLY A 39 -1.28 3.16 4.42
N LYS A 40 -1.66 4.30 5.01
CA LYS A 40 -2.48 4.30 6.23
C LYS A 40 -3.91 3.85 5.93
N GLU A 41 -4.53 4.42 4.91
CA GLU A 41 -5.93 4.17 4.58
C GLU A 41 -6.17 2.76 4.05
N GLU A 42 -5.31 2.25 3.15
CA GLU A 42 -5.54 1.00 2.44
C GLU A 42 -4.69 -0.18 2.96
N LEU A 43 -3.53 0.10 3.58
CA LEU A 43 -2.59 -0.94 4.05
C LEU A 43 -2.44 -1.00 5.58
N GLY A 44 -3.14 -0.14 6.33
CA GLY A 44 -3.12 -0.16 7.79
C GLY A 44 -1.75 0.17 8.41
N LEU A 45 -0.94 1.00 7.74
CA LEU A 45 0.38 1.41 8.23
C LEU A 45 0.35 2.16 9.58
N ASP A 46 -0.79 2.60 10.07
CA ASP A 46 -0.96 3.22 11.39
C ASP A 46 -1.49 2.28 12.48
N GLN A 47 -1.82 1.04 12.14
CA GLN A 47 -2.49 0.08 13.05
C GLN A 47 -1.58 -1.06 13.53
N TYR A 48 -0.33 -1.14 13.08
CA TYR A 48 0.56 -2.25 13.45
C TYR A 48 1.21 -2.04 14.83
N GLN A 49 1.14 -3.07 15.70
CA GLN A 49 1.72 -3.07 17.06
C GLN A 49 2.95 -3.97 17.16
N LEU A 50 3.93 -3.77 16.28
CA LEU A 50 5.10 -4.63 16.20
C LEU A 50 6.19 -4.15 17.18
N MET A 51 6.72 -5.07 17.99
CA MET A 51 7.68 -4.77 19.06
C MET A 51 9.13 -5.23 18.76
N SER A 52 9.40 -5.74 17.56
CA SER A 52 10.77 -6.14 17.17
C SER A 52 11.18 -5.51 15.84
N ALA A 53 12.46 -5.16 15.73
CA ALA A 53 13.01 -4.59 14.49
C ALA A 53 12.82 -5.53 13.29
N SER A 54 12.98 -6.85 13.49
CA SER A 54 12.75 -7.85 12.44
C SER A 54 11.29 -7.87 11.96
N ALA A 55 10.33 -7.80 12.89
CA ALA A 55 8.92 -7.74 12.53
C ALA A 55 8.58 -6.44 11.79
N VAL A 56 9.11 -5.30 12.23
CA VAL A 56 8.94 -4.01 11.54
C VAL A 56 9.46 -4.09 10.10
N VAL A 57 10.69 -4.60 9.90
CA VAL A 57 11.27 -4.74 8.55
C VAL A 57 10.41 -5.64 7.66
N ARG A 58 9.94 -6.79 8.17
CA ARG A 58 9.07 -7.70 7.40
C ARG A 58 7.75 -7.05 7.02
N PHE A 59 7.10 -6.38 7.97
CA PHE A 59 5.84 -5.69 7.74
C PHE A 59 6.00 -4.62 6.66
N TRP A 60 6.99 -3.74 6.80
CA TRP A 60 7.24 -2.71 5.81
C TRP A 60 7.60 -3.27 4.44
N THR A 61 8.35 -4.37 4.37
CA THR A 61 8.66 -5.04 3.11
C THR A 61 7.38 -5.53 2.42
N LEU A 62 6.50 -6.22 3.15
CA LEU A 62 5.24 -6.71 2.60
C LEU A 62 4.29 -5.57 2.22
N ALA A 63 4.21 -4.53 3.04
CA ALA A 63 3.38 -3.36 2.75
C ALA A 63 3.87 -2.64 1.49
N MET A 64 5.19 -2.48 1.30
CA MET A 64 5.73 -1.88 0.09
C MET A 64 5.51 -2.75 -1.15
N LEU A 65 5.61 -4.07 -1.03
CA LEU A 65 5.28 -4.98 -2.13
C LEU A 65 3.79 -4.88 -2.52
N ALA A 66 2.90 -4.83 -1.53
CA ALA A 66 1.47 -4.65 -1.77
C ALA A 66 1.17 -3.29 -2.42
N TYR A 67 1.84 -2.21 -1.96
CA TYR A 67 1.68 -0.88 -2.54
C TYR A 67 2.12 -0.84 -4.01
N VAL A 68 3.30 -1.38 -4.34
CA VAL A 68 3.80 -1.43 -5.72
C VAL A 68 2.86 -2.23 -6.63
N PHE A 69 2.35 -3.37 -6.14
CA PHE A 69 1.35 -4.15 -6.88
C PHE A 69 0.06 -3.35 -7.13
N LEU A 70 -0.44 -2.64 -6.13
CA LEU A 70 -1.62 -1.81 -6.27
C LEU A 70 -1.42 -0.65 -7.25
N GLU A 71 -0.23 -0.06 -7.24
CA GLU A 71 0.12 1.03 -8.15
C GLU A 71 0.18 0.57 -9.60
N GLU A 72 0.70 -0.63 -9.86
CA GLU A 72 0.66 -1.26 -11.18
C GLU A 72 -0.79 -1.51 -11.64
N GLU A 73 -1.63 -2.05 -10.76
CA GLU A 73 -3.05 -2.25 -11.06
C GLU A 73 -3.81 -0.94 -11.26
N ARG A 74 -3.48 0.11 -10.50
CA ARG A 74 -4.02 1.47 -10.65
C ARG A 74 -3.67 2.02 -12.02
N HIS A 75 -2.41 1.92 -12.45
CA HIS A 75 -1.97 2.33 -13.78
C HIS A 75 -2.70 1.55 -14.89
N ARG A 76 -2.80 0.23 -14.76
CA ARG A 76 -3.52 -0.62 -15.71
C ARG A 76 -4.99 -0.20 -15.83
N LEU A 77 -5.66 0.09 -14.71
CA LEU A 77 -7.05 0.56 -14.69
C LEU A 77 -7.21 1.96 -15.24
N GLN A 78 -6.27 2.86 -14.96
CA GLN A 78 -6.28 4.22 -15.53
C GLN A 78 -6.24 4.18 -17.06
N THR A 79 -5.38 3.33 -17.64
CA THR A 79 -5.36 3.08 -19.09
C THR A 79 -6.66 2.44 -19.58
N GLN A 80 -7.20 1.47 -18.85
CA GLN A 80 -8.42 0.77 -19.27
C GLN A 80 -9.68 1.66 -19.21
N TRP A 81 -9.81 2.47 -18.18
CA TRP A 81 -10.99 3.30 -17.93
C TRP A 81 -10.88 4.71 -18.50
N GLN A 82 -9.69 5.08 -19.00
CA GLN A 82 -9.42 6.39 -19.61
C GLN A 82 -9.76 7.56 -18.67
N ARG A 83 -9.55 7.35 -17.36
CA ARG A 83 -9.75 8.35 -16.31
C ARG A 83 -8.74 8.16 -15.18
N PRO A 84 -8.47 9.18 -14.36
CA PRO A 84 -7.72 9.00 -13.12
C PRO A 84 -8.39 7.92 -12.24
N VAL A 85 -7.57 7.06 -11.64
CA VAL A 85 -7.97 5.98 -10.74
C VAL A 85 -7.16 6.11 -9.47
N THR A 86 -7.81 6.00 -8.31
CA THR A 86 -7.14 6.01 -6.99
C THR A 86 -6.67 4.61 -6.59
N ILE A 87 -5.72 4.51 -5.65
CA ILE A 87 -5.29 3.20 -5.12
C ILE A 87 -6.45 2.45 -4.48
N GLY A 88 -7.33 3.12 -3.73
CA GLY A 88 -8.52 2.47 -3.15
C GLY A 88 -9.53 1.97 -4.19
N GLU A 89 -9.59 2.58 -5.39
CA GLU A 89 -10.36 2.01 -6.51
C GLU A 89 -9.69 0.75 -7.07
N ALA A 90 -8.36 0.74 -7.21
CA ALA A 90 -7.60 -0.43 -7.65
C ALA A 90 -7.77 -1.60 -6.66
N TRP A 91 -7.68 -1.33 -5.35
CA TRP A 91 -7.93 -2.31 -4.30
C TRP A 91 -9.33 -2.94 -4.43
N ARG A 92 -10.38 -2.10 -4.53
CA ARG A 92 -11.77 -2.58 -4.69
C ARG A 92 -11.99 -3.39 -5.96
N GLU A 93 -11.30 -3.06 -7.05
CA GLU A 93 -11.30 -3.83 -8.28
C GLU A 93 -10.69 -5.23 -8.08
N ILE A 94 -9.50 -5.31 -7.50
CA ILE A 94 -8.84 -6.59 -7.21
C ILE A 94 -9.75 -7.46 -6.34
N GLN A 95 -10.30 -6.90 -5.27
CA GLN A 95 -11.21 -7.63 -4.37
C GLN A 95 -12.46 -8.13 -5.10
N ARG A 96 -13.01 -7.35 -6.03
CA ARG A 96 -14.16 -7.77 -6.83
C ARG A 96 -13.79 -8.89 -7.83
N ARG A 97 -12.62 -8.84 -8.45
CA ARG A 97 -12.13 -9.92 -9.31
C ARG A 97 -11.90 -11.20 -8.54
N HIS A 98 -11.25 -11.11 -7.38
CA HIS A 98 -11.02 -12.26 -6.53
C HIS A 98 -12.34 -12.92 -6.11
N ARG A 99 -13.34 -12.14 -5.66
CA ARG A 99 -14.68 -12.67 -5.36
C ARG A 99 -15.33 -13.36 -6.57
N ARG A 100 -15.18 -12.79 -7.77
CA ARG A 100 -15.71 -13.40 -8.99
C ARG A 100 -15.03 -14.74 -9.29
N TYR A 101 -13.71 -14.80 -9.23
CA TYR A 101 -12.98 -16.04 -9.44
C TYR A 101 -13.29 -17.10 -8.39
N LEU A 102 -13.51 -16.71 -7.13
CA LEU A 102 -13.99 -17.62 -6.10
C LEU A 102 -15.36 -18.21 -6.45
N LEU A 103 -16.30 -17.39 -6.93
CA LEU A 103 -17.63 -17.86 -7.35
C LEU A 103 -17.53 -18.82 -8.55
N ASP A 104 -16.71 -18.48 -9.55
CA ASP A 104 -16.48 -19.34 -10.72
C ASP A 104 -15.85 -20.68 -10.32
N TRP A 105 -14.90 -20.65 -9.37
CA TRP A 105 -14.26 -21.85 -8.82
C TRP A 105 -15.25 -22.72 -8.03
N LEU A 106 -16.04 -22.12 -7.13
CA LEU A 106 -17.07 -22.82 -6.35
C LEU A 106 -18.08 -23.51 -7.26
N HIS A 107 -18.54 -22.80 -8.29
CA HIS A 107 -19.43 -23.36 -9.29
C HIS A 107 -18.84 -24.62 -9.94
N GLY A 108 -17.55 -24.60 -10.30
CA GLY A 108 -16.86 -25.77 -10.83
C GLY A 108 -16.76 -26.94 -9.82
N GLN A 109 -16.54 -26.66 -8.53
CA GLN A 109 -16.50 -27.69 -7.50
C GLN A 109 -17.86 -28.40 -7.35
N PHE A 110 -18.96 -27.63 -7.30
CA PHE A 110 -20.31 -28.19 -7.20
C PHE A 110 -20.70 -28.99 -8.44
N GLN A 111 -20.34 -28.54 -9.64
CA GLN A 111 -20.54 -29.32 -10.87
C GLN A 111 -19.77 -30.65 -10.88
N SER A 112 -18.65 -30.71 -10.14
CA SER A 112 -17.84 -31.91 -9.99
C SER A 112 -18.35 -32.85 -8.89
N GLY A 113 -19.46 -32.52 -8.23
CA GLY A 113 -20.09 -33.34 -7.19
C GLY A 113 -19.44 -33.23 -5.81
N ILE A 114 -18.66 -32.17 -5.54
CA ILE A 114 -18.12 -31.92 -4.21
C ILE A 114 -19.23 -31.40 -3.30
N GLU A 115 -19.36 -32.02 -2.11
CA GLU A 115 -20.33 -31.62 -1.10
C GLU A 115 -19.94 -30.29 -0.45
N PRO A 116 -20.92 -29.41 -0.15
CA PRO A 116 -20.66 -28.10 0.47
C PRO A 116 -19.85 -28.17 1.77
N ASP A 117 -20.06 -29.21 2.58
CA ASP A 117 -19.38 -29.37 3.87
C ASP A 117 -17.86 -29.46 3.73
N SER A 118 -17.37 -30.18 2.70
CA SER A 118 -15.94 -30.25 2.39
C SER A 118 -15.35 -28.90 1.98
N LEU A 119 -16.15 -28.04 1.36
CA LEU A 119 -15.73 -26.68 0.98
C LEU A 119 -15.71 -25.73 2.18
N TYR A 120 -16.63 -25.89 3.13
CA TYR A 120 -16.60 -25.12 4.38
C TYR A 120 -15.36 -25.43 5.21
N GLU A 121 -14.96 -26.70 5.33
CA GLU A 121 -13.70 -27.07 5.99
C GLU A 121 -12.49 -26.43 5.30
N LEU A 122 -12.44 -26.44 3.96
CA LEU A 122 -11.34 -25.84 3.21
C LEU A 122 -11.26 -24.31 3.33
N LEU A 123 -12.40 -23.62 3.32
CA LEU A 123 -12.44 -22.14 3.36
C LEU A 123 -12.32 -21.56 4.78
N SER A 124 -12.47 -22.39 5.81
CA SER A 124 -12.31 -21.98 7.21
C SER A 124 -10.94 -22.29 7.81
N ALA A 125 -10.07 -22.99 7.05
CA ALA A 125 -8.66 -23.22 7.37
C ALA A 125 -7.79 -21.98 7.07
#